data_AF-A0A3D2ICJ5-F1
#
_entry.id   AF-A0A3D2ICJ5-F1
#
_cell.length_a   1.000
_cell.length_b   1.000
_cell.length_c   1.000
_cell.angle_alpha   90.00
_cell.angle_beta   90.00
_cell.angle_gamma   90.00
#
_symmetry.space_group_name_H-M   'P 1'
#
loop_
_entity.id
_entity.type
_entity.pdbx_description
1 polymer ?
#
loop_
_entity_poly.entity_id
_entity_poly.type
_entity_poly.pdbx_seq_one_letter_code
_entity_poly.pdbx_strand_id
1 'polypeptide(L)'
;MANTINDNKQDWFDSPEPSKDFNQTVKETKVNPNSAVYTRQRPKDEEYFRCYDPSGVGDIEKIPRRVIVNMVVKGKTTPFLCVGPPEFLDKVRNDFGKVTVVRLAMYETSNGRVDVWPVKEPKENQNGNVNAWNATANDILEKSLTKWVRSVSNQELGYYDGYLCNEEKEAALAEEGKPFFKENYKEVCLKAYQGFILNPDNYDSDPHVQDFIGARMNTVVTNEKGKKIN
;
A
#
# COMPACT_ATOMS: atom_id res chain seq x y z
N MET A 1 12.16 14.94 42.55
CA MET A 1 12.14 13.70 41.76
C MET A 1 11.44 14.02 40.44
N ALA A 2 12.09 13.78 39.31
CA ALA A 2 11.53 14.05 37.98
C ALA A 2 11.59 12.75 37.17
N ASN A 3 10.44 12.12 36.94
CA ASN A 3 10.36 10.91 36.13
C ASN A 3 10.27 11.31 34.66
N THR A 4 11.43 11.51 34.03
CA THR A 4 11.52 11.50 32.56
C THR A 4 11.22 10.09 32.07
N ILE A 5 9.96 9.84 31.67
CA ILE A 5 9.60 8.67 30.89
C ILE A 5 10.29 8.84 29.53
N ASN A 6 11.45 8.19 29.37
CA ASN A 6 12.18 8.20 28.12
C ASN A 6 11.51 7.20 27.17
N ASP A 7 10.46 7.68 26.49
CA ASP A 7 9.52 6.91 25.70
C ASP A 7 10.16 6.48 24.35
N ASN A 8 11.21 5.66 24.44
CA ASN A 8 11.92 5.00 23.33
C ASN A 8 11.00 3.95 22.66
N LYS A 9 9.90 4.42 22.06
CA LYS A 9 9.01 3.60 21.24
C LYS A 9 9.73 3.21 19.97
N GLN A 10 9.71 1.92 19.67
CA GLN A 10 10.39 1.34 18.53
C GLN A 10 9.73 1.82 17.23
N ASP A 11 10.51 2.40 16.32
CA ASP A 11 9.99 2.89 15.05
C ASP A 11 9.79 1.73 14.06
N TRP A 12 8.59 1.16 14.11
CA TRP A 12 8.22 0.03 13.25
C TRP A 12 8.15 0.37 11.76
N PHE A 13 8.17 1.65 11.35
CA PHE A 13 8.07 1.98 9.91
C PHE A 13 9.26 1.47 9.10
N ASP A 14 10.43 1.33 9.73
CA ASP A 14 11.68 0.88 9.10
C ASP A 14 11.88 -0.65 9.18
N SER A 15 10.81 -1.39 9.51
CA SER A 15 10.82 -2.86 9.61
C SER A 15 11.07 -3.56 8.26
N PRO A 16 11.51 -4.85 8.28
CA PRO A 16 11.71 -5.67 7.09
C PRO A 16 10.47 -5.78 6.17
N GLU A 17 10.73 -6.04 4.89
CA GLU A 17 9.68 -6.23 3.87
C GLU A 17 9.01 -7.62 3.94
N PRO A 18 7.73 -7.72 3.53
CA PRO A 18 7.08 -9.01 3.29
C PRO A 18 7.70 -9.78 2.12
N SER A 19 7.70 -11.11 2.21
CA SER A 19 8.27 -12.01 1.20
C SER A 19 7.48 -12.04 -0.12
N LYS A 20 8.12 -12.56 -1.19
CA LYS A 20 7.55 -12.52 -2.54
C LYS A 20 6.28 -13.37 -2.71
N ASP A 21 6.14 -14.49 -2.00
CA ASP A 21 5.06 -15.48 -2.21
C ASP A 21 3.86 -15.37 -1.23
N PHE A 22 3.73 -14.21 -0.58
CA PHE A 22 2.88 -13.95 0.58
C PHE A 22 1.34 -14.06 0.39
N ASN A 23 0.82 -14.39 -0.80
CA ASN A 23 -0.59 -14.14 -1.14
C ASN A 23 -1.27 -15.23 -2.00
N GLN A 24 -1.92 -16.21 -1.36
CA GLN A 24 -2.86 -17.15 -2.01
C GLN A 24 -4.16 -17.32 -1.20
N THR A 25 -5.31 -17.25 -1.90
CA THR A 25 -6.71 -17.59 -1.49
C THR A 25 -7.53 -16.67 -0.52
N VAL A 26 -8.33 -15.74 -1.08
CA VAL A 26 -9.81 -15.49 -0.83
C VAL A 26 -10.29 -15.06 0.60
N LYS A 27 -11.33 -14.23 0.90
CA LYS A 27 -12.50 -13.63 0.17
C LYS A 27 -12.68 -12.10 0.46
N GLU A 28 -13.92 -11.57 0.64
CA GLU A 28 -14.28 -10.12 0.65
C GLU A 28 -15.65 -9.75 1.28
N THR A 29 -15.74 -8.68 2.11
CA THR A 29 -16.81 -7.62 2.15
C THR A 29 -16.36 -6.36 2.97
N LYS A 30 -17.22 -5.36 3.30
CA LYS A 30 -16.91 -3.88 3.19
C LYS A 30 -17.35 -2.94 4.37
N VAL A 31 -16.92 -1.65 4.52
CA VAL A 31 -15.58 -1.11 4.96
C VAL A 31 -15.68 0.23 5.90
N ASN A 32 -15.28 1.56 6.02
CA ASN A 32 -14.49 2.80 5.56
C ASN A 32 -14.23 3.71 6.80
N PRO A 33 -13.32 4.72 6.86
CA PRO A 33 -13.21 5.64 8.00
C PRO A 33 -13.59 7.12 7.65
N ASN A 34 -12.99 8.10 8.34
CA ASN A 34 -12.63 9.45 7.84
C ASN A 34 -11.36 9.95 8.60
N SER A 35 -10.71 11.04 8.14
CA SER A 35 -9.53 11.71 8.74
C SER A 35 -8.12 11.19 8.37
N ALA A 36 -7.72 11.32 7.11
CA ALA A 36 -6.31 11.26 6.67
C ALA A 36 -5.98 12.51 5.83
N VAL A 37 -4.74 13.02 5.90
CA VAL A 37 -4.33 14.26 5.21
C VAL A 37 -4.10 14.02 3.71
N TYR A 38 -3.47 12.89 3.36
CA TYR A 38 -3.35 12.41 1.98
C TYR A 38 -4.41 11.35 1.69
N THR A 39 -4.86 11.28 0.43
CA THR A 39 -6.05 10.51 0.05
C THR A 39 -5.76 9.04 -0.27
N ARG A 40 -4.47 8.66 -0.41
CA ARG A 40 -3.99 7.31 -0.78
C ARG A 40 -4.47 6.87 -2.17
N GLN A 41 -4.61 7.82 -3.10
CA GLN A 41 -5.17 7.58 -4.45
C GLN A 41 -4.09 7.65 -5.53
N ARG A 42 -4.31 6.91 -6.63
CA ARG A 42 -3.58 7.09 -7.90
C ARG A 42 -3.69 8.56 -8.37
N PRO A 43 -2.68 9.13 -9.03
CA PRO A 43 -2.82 10.36 -9.81
C PRO A 43 -4.02 10.30 -10.76
N LYS A 44 -4.67 11.43 -11.01
CA LYS A 44 -5.84 11.46 -11.91
C LYS A 44 -5.43 11.32 -13.37
N ASP A 45 -6.39 10.93 -14.21
CA ASP A 45 -6.17 10.63 -15.62
C ASP A 45 -5.83 11.90 -16.44
N GLU A 46 -6.02 13.10 -15.90
CA GLU A 46 -5.58 14.39 -16.46
C GLU A 46 -4.22 14.88 -15.91
N GLU A 47 -3.72 14.30 -14.81
CA GLU A 47 -2.53 14.77 -14.09
C GLU A 47 -1.25 14.05 -14.54
N TYR A 48 -0.26 14.83 -15.00
CA TYR A 48 1.12 14.35 -15.08
C TYR A 48 1.75 14.33 -13.70
N PHE A 49 2.58 13.34 -13.39
CA PHE A 49 3.23 13.16 -12.10
C PHE A 49 4.65 12.57 -12.21
N ARG A 50 5.44 12.80 -11.16
CA ARG A 50 6.69 12.09 -10.84
C ARG A 50 6.47 11.36 -9.52
N CYS A 51 6.93 10.11 -9.41
CA CYS A 51 7.07 9.46 -8.11
C CYS A 51 8.43 9.79 -7.49
N TYR A 52 8.46 9.83 -6.16
CA TYR A 52 9.69 9.97 -5.39
C TYR A 52 10.56 8.74 -5.62
N ASP A 53 11.80 8.96 -6.05
CA ASP A 53 12.76 7.91 -6.35
C ASP A 53 13.81 7.79 -5.23
N PRO A 54 13.70 6.78 -4.33
CA PRO A 54 14.70 6.53 -3.30
C PRO A 54 16.03 5.97 -3.84
N SER A 55 16.10 5.61 -5.13
CA SER A 55 17.32 5.09 -5.77
C SER A 55 18.16 6.16 -6.48
N GLY A 56 17.52 7.25 -6.93
CA GLY A 56 18.11 8.26 -7.82
C GLY A 56 18.40 7.78 -9.26
N VAL A 57 17.99 6.56 -9.63
CA VAL A 57 18.27 5.91 -10.92
C VAL A 57 17.05 5.20 -11.55
N GLY A 58 15.87 5.28 -10.94
CA GLY A 58 14.64 4.65 -11.42
C GLY A 58 14.37 3.20 -10.96
N ASP A 59 14.99 2.73 -9.88
CA ASP A 59 14.81 1.35 -9.39
C ASP A 59 13.55 1.19 -8.50
N ILE A 60 12.51 0.58 -9.07
CA ILE A 60 11.24 0.27 -8.39
C ILE A 60 11.37 -0.72 -7.22
N GLU A 61 12.42 -1.55 -7.17
CA GLU A 61 12.70 -2.43 -6.01
C GLU A 61 13.32 -1.66 -4.82
N LYS A 62 13.62 -0.35 -4.96
CA LYS A 62 13.99 0.51 -3.83
C LYS A 62 12.81 1.19 -3.13
N ILE A 63 11.60 1.11 -3.69
CA ILE A 63 10.39 1.55 -2.99
C ILE A 63 9.92 0.40 -2.08
N PRO A 64 9.95 0.54 -0.74
CA PRO A 64 9.76 -0.61 0.12
C PRO A 64 8.38 -1.25 0.01
N ARG A 65 8.33 -2.58 -0.09
CA ARG A 65 7.07 -3.33 0.03
C ARG A 65 6.45 -3.12 1.40
N ARG A 66 5.13 -2.92 1.43
CA ARG A 66 4.33 -2.81 2.66
C ARG A 66 3.06 -3.65 2.55
N VAL A 67 2.56 -4.09 3.71
CA VAL A 67 1.34 -4.88 3.81
C VAL A 67 0.17 -3.97 4.17
N ILE A 68 -0.95 -4.13 3.45
CA ILE A 68 -2.22 -3.47 3.75
C ILE A 68 -3.29 -4.52 4.01
N VAL A 69 -3.99 -4.38 5.13
CA VAL A 69 -5.30 -5.02 5.39
C VAL A 69 -6.42 -4.02 5.16
N ASN A 70 -7.64 -4.49 4.88
CA ASN A 70 -8.80 -3.60 4.71
C ASN A 70 -9.85 -3.92 5.77
N MET A 71 -10.24 -2.93 6.58
CA MET A 71 -11.08 -3.11 7.77
C MET A 71 -12.31 -2.21 7.83
N VAL A 72 -13.35 -2.73 8.45
CA VAL A 72 -14.66 -2.07 8.57
C VAL A 72 -14.62 -1.00 9.67
N VAL A 73 -14.77 0.27 9.26
CA VAL A 73 -14.71 1.45 10.16
C VAL A 73 -15.95 2.36 9.99
N LYS A 74 -17.02 1.87 9.32
CA LYS A 74 -18.30 2.53 8.92
C LYS A 74 -18.49 2.87 7.43
N GLY A 75 -18.38 1.86 6.56
CA GLY A 75 -19.26 1.65 5.38
C GLY A 75 -18.70 1.35 3.97
N LYS A 76 -17.43 1.63 3.63
CA LYS A 76 -16.79 1.80 2.26
C LYS A 76 -15.23 1.59 2.34
N THR A 77 -14.32 1.97 1.43
CA THR A 77 -12.86 1.59 1.49
C THR A 77 -11.95 2.19 2.61
N THR A 78 -11.66 1.45 3.71
CA THR A 78 -10.50 1.67 4.62
C THR A 78 -9.35 0.69 4.39
N PRO A 79 -8.17 1.16 3.96
CA PRO A 79 -6.91 0.43 4.10
C PRO A 79 -6.18 0.81 5.41
N PHE A 80 -5.72 -0.18 6.16
CA PHE A 80 -4.77 -0.04 7.27
C PHE A 80 -3.38 -0.50 6.82
N LEU A 81 -2.35 0.28 7.15
CA LEU A 81 -0.96 -0.04 6.88
C LEU A 81 -0.39 -0.89 8.02
N CYS A 82 0.14 -2.07 7.72
CA CYS A 82 0.76 -2.95 8.71
C CYS A 82 2.29 -2.79 8.64
N VAL A 83 2.90 -2.44 9.77
CA VAL A 83 4.35 -2.27 9.94
C VAL A 83 4.83 -2.98 11.20
N GLY A 84 5.93 -3.73 11.06
CA GLY A 84 6.45 -4.59 12.12
C GLY A 84 7.28 -5.72 11.53
N PRO A 85 7.83 -6.62 12.37
CA PRO A 85 8.73 -7.68 11.95
C PRO A 85 7.99 -8.80 11.20
N PRO A 86 8.69 -9.71 10.50
CA PRO A 86 8.07 -10.73 9.65
C PRO A 86 7.01 -11.58 10.37
N GLU A 87 7.26 -11.99 11.60
CA GLU A 87 6.34 -12.79 12.43
C GLU A 87 5.04 -12.03 12.78
N PHE A 88 5.10 -10.70 12.89
CA PHE A 88 3.91 -9.86 13.02
C PHE A 88 3.12 -9.81 11.70
N LEU A 89 3.81 -9.65 10.57
CA LEU A 89 3.16 -9.65 9.26
C LEU A 89 2.52 -11.02 8.94
N ASP A 90 3.15 -12.13 9.33
CA ASP A 90 2.55 -13.46 9.23
C ASP A 90 1.35 -13.64 10.18
N LYS A 91 1.39 -13.10 11.41
CA LYS A 91 0.20 -13.05 12.30
C LYS A 91 -0.94 -12.29 11.62
N VAL A 92 -0.68 -11.07 11.13
CA VAL A 92 -1.64 -10.26 10.37
C VAL A 92 -2.22 -11.06 9.19
N ARG A 93 -1.39 -11.77 8.43
CA ARG A 93 -1.83 -12.59 7.30
C ARG A 93 -2.73 -13.76 7.73
N ASN A 94 -2.39 -14.44 8.82
CA ASN A 94 -3.17 -15.57 9.34
C ASN A 94 -4.52 -15.12 9.92
N ASP A 95 -4.54 -13.99 10.63
CA ASP A 95 -5.76 -13.43 11.23
C ASP A 95 -6.71 -12.86 10.15
N PHE A 96 -6.18 -12.21 9.10
CA PHE A 96 -6.98 -11.60 8.02
C PHE A 96 -7.28 -12.51 6.82
N GLY A 97 -6.51 -13.58 6.60
CA GLY A 97 -6.59 -14.50 5.46
C GLY A 97 -6.19 -13.90 4.09
N LYS A 98 -6.54 -12.65 3.83
CA LYS A 98 -6.24 -11.93 2.58
C LYS A 98 -5.66 -10.54 2.87
N VAL A 99 -4.43 -10.33 2.40
CA VAL A 99 -3.66 -9.11 2.60
C VAL A 99 -3.20 -8.54 1.24
N THR A 100 -2.85 -7.26 1.18
CA THR A 100 -2.41 -6.61 -0.06
C THR A 100 -0.98 -6.13 0.08
N VAL A 101 -0.04 -6.75 -0.66
CA VAL A 101 1.33 -6.23 -0.78
C VAL A 101 1.33 -5.10 -1.80
N VAL A 102 1.84 -3.94 -1.39
CA VAL A 102 1.95 -2.73 -2.21
C VAL A 102 3.35 -2.12 -2.11
N ARG A 103 3.70 -1.28 -3.08
CA ARG A 103 4.71 -0.22 -2.94
C ARG A 103 3.99 1.09 -2.65
N LEU A 104 4.42 1.85 -1.64
CA LEU A 104 3.81 3.14 -1.30
C LEU A 104 4.46 4.25 -2.13
N ALA A 105 4.05 4.41 -3.38
CA ALA A 105 4.64 5.38 -4.28
C ALA A 105 4.16 6.81 -3.94
N MET A 106 4.91 7.53 -3.10
CA MET A 106 4.77 8.97 -2.96
C MET A 106 4.95 9.64 -4.33
N TYR A 107 4.10 10.61 -4.67
CA TYR A 107 4.19 11.36 -5.92
C TYR A 107 3.93 12.85 -5.74
N GLU A 108 4.40 13.63 -6.70
CA GLU A 108 4.04 15.03 -6.91
C GLU A 108 3.51 15.19 -8.34
N THR A 109 2.36 15.84 -8.50
CA THR A 109 1.77 16.14 -9.81
C THR A 109 2.35 17.43 -10.40
N SER A 110 2.14 17.67 -11.70
CA SER A 110 2.57 18.93 -12.34
C SER A 110 1.88 20.17 -11.75
N ASN A 111 0.75 20.00 -11.03
CA ASN A 111 0.06 21.07 -10.30
C ASN A 111 0.51 21.23 -8.83
N GLY A 112 1.52 20.46 -8.37
CA GLY A 112 2.09 20.54 -7.02
C GLY A 112 1.30 19.79 -5.95
N ARG A 113 0.34 18.93 -6.33
CA ARG A 113 -0.38 18.05 -5.41
C ARG A 113 0.51 16.85 -5.05
N VAL A 114 0.75 16.67 -3.75
CA VAL A 114 1.45 15.50 -3.19
C VAL A 114 0.43 14.51 -2.62
N ASP A 115 0.65 13.22 -2.83
CA ASP A 115 -0.10 12.11 -2.20
C ASP A 115 0.73 10.81 -2.25
N VAL A 116 0.17 9.70 -1.78
CA VAL A 116 0.74 8.36 -1.91
C VAL A 116 -0.16 7.51 -2.80
N TRP A 117 0.41 6.84 -3.81
CA TRP A 117 -0.27 5.81 -4.59
C TRP A 117 0.14 4.42 -4.08
N PRO A 118 -0.78 3.64 -3.47
CA PRO A 118 -0.47 2.27 -3.04
C PRO A 118 -0.51 1.32 -4.25
N VAL A 119 0.64 1.15 -4.91
CA VAL A 119 0.77 0.34 -6.13
C VAL A 119 0.84 -1.13 -5.76
N LYS A 120 -0.22 -1.87 -6.05
CA LYS A 120 -0.30 -3.31 -5.78
C LYS A 120 0.72 -4.08 -6.63
N GLU A 121 1.47 -4.98 -6.00
CA GLU A 121 2.47 -5.81 -6.68
C GLU A 121 1.81 -6.75 -7.72
N PRO A 122 2.35 -6.86 -8.95
CA PRO A 122 1.79 -7.72 -9.97
C PRO A 122 2.26 -9.15 -9.71
N LYS A 123 1.35 -9.98 -9.17
CA LYS A 123 1.59 -11.41 -8.93
C LYS A 123 0.72 -12.24 -9.87
N GLU A 124 1.27 -13.36 -10.30
CA GLU A 124 0.51 -14.41 -10.97
C GLU A 124 -0.56 -14.96 -10.03
N ASN A 125 -1.71 -15.32 -10.59
CA ASN A 125 -2.70 -16.13 -9.90
C ASN A 125 -2.37 -17.63 -10.02
N GLN A 126 -3.20 -18.50 -9.42
CA GLN A 126 -3.02 -19.96 -9.47
C GLN A 126 -3.04 -20.57 -10.89
N ASN A 127 -3.42 -19.79 -11.91
CA ASN A 127 -3.44 -20.17 -13.31
C ASN A 127 -2.30 -19.51 -14.11
N GLY A 128 -1.24 -19.00 -13.46
CA GLY A 128 -0.10 -18.32 -14.09
C GLY A 128 -0.42 -16.95 -14.71
N ASN A 129 -1.62 -16.40 -14.49
CA ASN A 129 -2.04 -15.14 -15.13
C ASN A 129 -1.78 -13.95 -14.19
N VAL A 130 -0.99 -12.99 -14.64
CA VAL A 130 -0.82 -11.68 -13.98
C VAL A 130 -2.01 -10.78 -14.31
N ASN A 131 -2.50 -10.02 -13.34
CA ASN A 131 -3.55 -9.04 -13.57
C ASN A 131 -3.01 -7.78 -14.29
N ALA A 132 -3.53 -7.49 -15.47
CA ALA A 132 -3.02 -6.44 -16.38
C ALA A 132 -3.05 -5.02 -15.78
N TRP A 133 -4.08 -4.67 -15.00
CA TRP A 133 -4.14 -3.40 -14.25
C TRP A 133 -2.97 -3.26 -13.27
N ASN A 134 -2.61 -4.32 -12.52
CA ASN A 134 -1.44 -4.27 -11.63
C ASN A 134 -0.13 -4.22 -12.44
N ALA A 135 -0.01 -4.98 -13.53
CA ALA A 135 1.21 -4.99 -14.35
C ALA A 135 1.51 -3.61 -14.93
N THR A 136 0.54 -3.00 -15.61
CA THR A 136 0.66 -1.65 -16.20
C THR A 136 0.82 -0.56 -15.14
N ALA A 137 0.20 -0.70 -13.96
CA ALA A 137 0.44 0.22 -12.85
C ALA A 137 1.90 0.20 -12.33
N ASN A 138 2.59 -0.95 -12.37
CA ASN A 138 3.99 -1.03 -11.94
C ASN A 138 4.96 -0.57 -13.03
N ASP A 139 4.66 -0.80 -14.32
CA ASP A 139 5.43 -0.21 -15.43
C ASP A 139 5.36 1.33 -15.40
N ILE A 140 4.15 1.89 -15.28
CA ILE A 140 3.94 3.34 -15.15
C ILE A 140 4.63 3.90 -13.91
N LEU A 141 4.63 3.17 -12.78
CA LEU A 141 5.39 3.55 -11.59
C LEU A 141 6.90 3.58 -11.87
N GLU A 142 7.47 2.53 -12.48
CA GLU A 142 8.90 2.51 -12.80
C GLU A 142 9.31 3.70 -13.69
N LYS A 143 8.50 4.03 -14.70
CA LYS A 143 8.76 5.19 -15.56
C LYS A 143 8.58 6.53 -14.84
N SER A 144 7.66 6.63 -13.87
CA SER A 144 7.43 7.88 -13.11
C SER A 144 8.56 8.22 -12.12
N LEU A 145 9.47 7.28 -11.83
CA LEU A 145 10.67 7.52 -11.02
C LEU A 145 11.74 8.36 -11.75
N THR A 146 11.72 8.38 -13.08
CA THR A 146 12.65 9.19 -13.89
C THR A 146 11.96 10.25 -14.74
N LYS A 147 10.77 9.99 -15.28
CA LYS A 147 10.07 10.86 -16.26
C LYS A 147 8.73 11.36 -15.77
N TRP A 148 8.26 12.51 -16.26
CA TRP A 148 6.89 12.94 -16.04
C TRP A 148 5.91 12.06 -16.83
N VAL A 149 5.02 11.35 -16.14
CA VAL A 149 4.05 10.43 -16.78
C VAL A 149 2.61 10.73 -16.36
N ARG A 150 1.64 10.26 -17.14
CA ARG A 150 0.19 10.30 -16.86
C ARG A 150 -0.41 8.92 -17.09
N SER A 151 -1.32 8.51 -16.21
CA SER A 151 -1.94 7.18 -16.20
C SER A 151 -3.42 7.30 -16.54
N VAL A 152 -3.90 6.62 -17.59
CA VAL A 152 -5.30 6.67 -18.03
C VAL A 152 -5.93 5.27 -17.99
N SER A 153 -7.20 5.20 -17.59
CA SER A 153 -7.91 3.94 -17.34
C SER A 153 -8.54 3.36 -18.62
N ASN A 154 -7.88 2.42 -19.30
CA ASN A 154 -8.43 1.76 -20.48
C ASN A 154 -9.44 0.67 -20.09
N GLN A 155 -10.70 1.05 -19.93
CA GLN A 155 -11.76 0.13 -19.49
C GLN A 155 -12.19 -0.88 -20.57
N GLU A 156 -11.92 -0.61 -21.85
CA GLU A 156 -12.22 -1.54 -22.95
C GLU A 156 -11.24 -2.73 -22.96
N LEU A 157 -9.94 -2.45 -22.79
CA LEU A 157 -8.88 -3.45 -22.84
C LEU A 157 -8.42 -3.95 -21.47
N GLY A 158 -8.85 -3.32 -20.38
CA GLY A 158 -8.65 -3.81 -19.00
C GLY A 158 -7.27 -3.54 -18.40
N TYR A 159 -6.64 -2.41 -18.75
CA TYR A 159 -5.31 -2.02 -18.26
C TYR A 159 -5.13 -0.48 -18.20
N TYR A 160 -4.01 0.02 -17.66
CA TYR A 160 -3.68 1.46 -17.68
C TYR A 160 -2.80 1.85 -18.88
N ASP A 161 -3.25 2.79 -19.71
CA ASP A 161 -2.41 3.43 -20.71
C ASP A 161 -1.49 4.47 -20.03
N GLY A 162 -0.19 4.42 -20.34
CA GLY A 162 0.83 5.33 -19.85
C GLY A 162 1.27 6.34 -20.90
N TYR A 163 1.21 7.64 -20.58
CA TYR A 163 1.65 8.72 -21.46
C TYR A 163 2.84 9.46 -20.85
N LEU A 164 3.91 9.64 -21.62
CA LEU A 164 5.00 10.55 -21.25
C LEU A 164 4.58 12.02 -21.45
N CYS A 165 5.19 12.93 -20.69
CA CYS A 165 5.11 14.36 -20.95
C CYS A 165 5.83 14.70 -22.26
N ASN A 166 5.48 15.84 -22.88
CA ASN A 166 6.26 16.39 -24.00
C ASN A 166 7.42 17.24 -23.49
N GLU A 167 8.48 17.33 -24.28
CA GLU A 167 9.76 17.97 -23.92
C GLU A 167 9.59 19.44 -23.47
N GLU A 168 8.73 20.20 -24.15
CA GLU A 168 8.39 21.59 -23.81
C GLU A 168 7.86 21.73 -22.37
N LYS A 169 6.93 20.86 -21.96
CA LYS A 169 6.34 20.89 -20.62
C LYS A 169 7.27 20.28 -19.58
N GLU A 170 8.07 19.28 -19.94
CA GLU A 170 9.10 18.72 -19.05
C GLU A 170 10.20 19.76 -18.75
N ALA A 171 10.60 20.56 -19.75
CA ALA A 171 11.49 21.70 -19.57
C ALA A 171 10.87 22.80 -18.68
N ALA A 172 9.62 23.21 -18.93
CA ALA A 172 8.93 24.20 -18.09
C ALA A 172 8.80 23.73 -16.62
N LEU A 173 8.52 22.45 -16.38
CA LEU A 173 8.47 21.88 -15.03
C LEU A 173 9.86 21.84 -14.37
N ALA A 174 10.94 21.66 -15.14
CA ALA A 174 12.31 21.74 -14.63
C ALA A 174 12.71 23.19 -14.29
N GLU A 175 12.30 24.19 -15.09
CA GLU A 175 12.49 25.62 -14.77
C GLU A 175 11.71 26.04 -13.52
N GLU A 176 10.52 25.47 -13.29
CA GLU A 176 9.75 25.61 -12.04
C GLU A 176 10.39 24.85 -10.84
N GLY A 177 11.48 24.11 -11.05
CA GLY A 177 12.18 23.35 -10.00
C GLY A 177 11.44 22.09 -9.53
N LYS A 178 10.60 21.49 -10.39
CA LYS A 178 9.80 20.30 -10.06
C LYS A 178 10.41 19.00 -10.60
N PRO A 179 10.18 17.85 -9.94
CA PRO A 179 9.46 17.69 -8.67
C PRO A 179 10.30 18.17 -7.48
N PHE A 180 9.64 18.76 -6.48
CA PHE A 180 10.30 19.40 -5.34
C PHE A 180 10.19 18.57 -4.04
N PHE A 181 9.19 17.67 -3.93
CA PHE A 181 9.04 16.69 -2.84
C PHE A 181 9.29 17.28 -1.43
N LYS A 182 8.50 18.29 -1.06
CA LYS A 182 8.63 19.13 0.16
C LYS A 182 8.74 18.41 1.51
N GLU A 183 8.26 17.18 1.60
CA GLU A 183 8.09 16.43 2.85
C GLU A 183 8.74 15.06 2.72
N ASN A 184 9.26 14.52 3.82
CA ASN A 184 9.98 13.24 3.76
C ASN A 184 9.01 12.08 3.44
N TYR A 185 9.42 11.17 2.55
CA TYR A 185 8.69 9.94 2.17
C TYR A 185 8.02 9.22 3.36
N LYS A 186 8.75 9.05 4.46
CA LYS A 186 8.27 8.38 5.68
C LYS A 186 7.17 9.19 6.36
N GLU A 187 7.35 10.49 6.52
CA GLU A 187 6.32 11.37 7.09
C GLU A 187 5.04 11.38 6.25
N VAL A 188 5.19 11.47 4.93
CA VAL A 188 4.06 11.47 3.98
C VAL A 188 3.28 10.15 4.09
N CYS A 189 3.97 9.01 4.16
CA CYS A 189 3.32 7.72 4.40
C CYS A 189 2.63 7.63 5.77
N LEU A 190 3.27 8.09 6.85
CA LEU A 190 2.69 8.09 8.20
C LEU A 190 1.43 8.98 8.27
N LYS A 191 1.47 10.19 7.70
CA LYS A 191 0.33 11.13 7.56
C LYS A 191 -0.79 10.56 6.66
N ALA A 192 -0.45 9.81 5.62
CA ALA A 192 -1.42 9.19 4.70
C ALA A 192 -2.23 8.07 5.36
N TYR A 193 -1.62 7.35 6.30
CA TYR A 193 -2.27 6.27 7.08
C TYR A 193 -2.55 6.65 8.54
N GLN A 194 -2.53 7.94 8.89
CA GLN A 194 -2.74 8.40 10.26
C GLN A 194 -4.04 7.85 10.85
N GLY A 195 -3.97 7.23 12.04
CA GLY A 195 -5.10 6.54 12.68
C GLY A 195 -5.43 5.16 12.10
N PHE A 196 -4.71 4.70 11.08
CA PHE A 196 -4.89 3.43 10.37
C PHE A 196 -3.56 2.69 10.17
N ILE A 197 -2.70 2.69 11.20
CA ILE A 197 -1.42 1.96 11.22
C ILE A 197 -1.50 0.88 12.29
N LEU A 198 -1.23 -0.37 11.90
CA LEU A 198 -1.14 -1.52 12.80
C LEU A 198 0.32 -1.92 12.99
N ASN A 199 0.70 -2.16 14.24
CA ASN A 199 2.04 -2.60 14.66
C ASN A 199 1.94 -3.55 15.88
N PRO A 200 3.04 -4.21 16.30
CA PRO A 200 3.00 -5.12 17.45
C PRO A 200 2.48 -4.50 18.75
N ASP A 201 2.69 -3.20 18.95
CA ASP A 201 2.33 -2.50 20.19
C ASP A 201 0.82 -2.21 20.30
N ASN A 202 0.10 -2.13 19.17
CA ASN A 202 -1.32 -1.78 19.15
C ASN A 202 -2.26 -2.89 18.66
N TYR A 203 -1.78 -3.85 17.85
CA TYR A 203 -2.64 -4.74 17.07
C TYR A 203 -3.70 -5.51 17.88
N ASP A 204 -3.30 -6.25 18.93
CA ASP A 204 -4.24 -7.06 19.72
C ASP A 204 -5.15 -6.20 20.63
N SER A 205 -4.93 -4.88 20.68
CA SER A 205 -5.76 -3.89 21.38
C SER A 205 -6.59 -2.98 20.45
N ASP A 206 -6.35 -3.02 19.14
CA ASP A 206 -7.06 -2.18 18.18
C ASP A 206 -8.53 -2.64 18.05
N PRO A 207 -9.51 -1.75 18.23
CA PRO A 207 -10.92 -2.15 18.27
C PRO A 207 -11.44 -2.62 16.91
N HIS A 208 -10.80 -2.24 15.79
CA HIS A 208 -11.15 -2.72 14.46
C HIS A 208 -10.56 -4.11 14.20
N VAL A 209 -9.37 -4.40 14.72
CA VAL A 209 -8.78 -5.75 14.70
C VAL A 209 -9.62 -6.71 15.55
N GLN A 210 -10.02 -6.30 16.76
CA GLN A 210 -10.87 -7.13 17.64
C GLN A 210 -12.27 -7.39 17.03
N ASP A 211 -12.91 -6.36 16.45
CA ASP A 211 -14.20 -6.50 15.73
C ASP A 211 -14.08 -7.39 14.48
N PHE A 212 -12.96 -7.32 13.76
CA PHE A 212 -12.71 -8.15 12.57
C PHE A 212 -12.46 -9.63 12.92
N ILE A 213 -11.61 -9.91 13.91
CA ILE A 213 -11.24 -11.30 14.28
C ILE A 213 -12.40 -11.98 15.01
N GLY A 214 -13.07 -11.25 15.91
CA GLY A 214 -14.21 -11.76 16.69
C GLY A 214 -13.89 -13.00 17.53
N ALA A 215 -14.90 -13.83 17.77
CA ALA A 215 -14.75 -15.09 18.49
C ALA A 215 -14.53 -16.26 17.51
N ARG A 216 -13.36 -16.91 17.58
CA ARG A 216 -13.04 -18.08 16.74
C ARG A 216 -13.98 -19.24 17.04
N MET A 217 -14.88 -19.56 16.10
CA MET A 217 -15.82 -20.66 16.24
C MET A 217 -15.11 -22.02 16.11
N ASN A 218 -15.50 -22.99 16.95
CA ASN A 218 -15.01 -24.37 16.89
C ASN A 218 -15.57 -25.09 15.66
N THR A 219 -14.81 -25.08 14.55
CA THR A 219 -15.10 -25.90 13.38
C THR A 219 -14.54 -27.31 13.55
N VAL A 220 -15.27 -28.32 13.09
CA VAL A 220 -14.81 -29.70 13.03
C VAL A 220 -14.58 -30.07 11.57
N VAL A 221 -13.34 -30.37 11.21
CA VAL A 221 -12.99 -30.92 9.90
C VAL A 221 -12.84 -32.43 10.06
N THR A 222 -13.61 -33.20 9.30
CA THR A 222 -13.48 -34.66 9.19
C THR A 222 -12.88 -35.04 7.85
N ASN A 223 -12.15 -36.16 7.81
CA ASN A 223 -11.72 -36.78 6.56
C ASN A 223 -12.82 -37.67 5.97
N GLU A 224 -12.58 -38.23 4.78
CA GLU A 224 -13.47 -39.16 4.05
C GLU A 224 -13.90 -40.39 4.86
N LYS A 225 -13.19 -40.70 5.96
CA LYS A 225 -13.48 -41.83 6.88
C LYS A 225 -14.17 -41.37 8.17
N GLY A 226 -14.71 -40.14 8.19
CA GLY A 226 -15.42 -39.56 9.33
C GLY A 226 -14.55 -39.16 10.53
N LYS A 227 -13.22 -39.35 10.46
CA LYS A 227 -12.31 -39.04 11.58
C LYS A 227 -12.00 -37.55 11.59
N LYS A 228 -12.11 -36.91 12.76
CA LYS A 228 -11.67 -35.52 13.00
C LYS A 228 -10.16 -35.37 12.70
N ILE A 229 -9.80 -34.33 11.95
CA ILE A 229 -8.42 -34.02 11.52
C ILE A 229 -7.93 -32.63 11.93
N ASN A 230 -8.73 -31.90 12.72
CA ASN A 230 -8.35 -30.69 13.45
C ASN A 230 -8.73 -30.79 14.94
#